data_AF-A0A535DJ70-F1
#
_entry.id   AF-A0A535DJ70-F1
#
_cell.length_a   1.000
_cell.length_b   1.000
_cell.length_c   1.000
_cell.angle_alpha   90.00
_cell.angle_beta   90.00
_cell.angle_gamma   90.00
#
_symmetry.space_group_name_H-M   'P 1'
#
loop_
_entity.id
_entity.type
_entity.pdbx_description
1 polymer ?
#
loop_
_entity_poly.entity_id
_entity_poly.type
_entity_poly.pdbx_seq_one_letter_code
_entity_poly.pdbx_strand_id
1 'polypeptide(L)'
;MRAYASERGVALVVRRFPATTRTAQDAAREIGTTVERIVKSLVFATAEEAKRWTGYAIGGVPPFAHATECAVVCDRGLLAHDEVWAASGLPDAVFPIAPAELARISGATVADIT
;
A
#
# COMPACT_ATOMS: atom_id res chain seq x y z
N MET A 1 4.52 10.63 -0.17
CA MET A 1 3.21 10.01 0.18
C MET A 1 2.15 11.01 0.63
N ARG A 2 2.25 11.66 1.80
CA ARG A 2 1.18 12.55 2.30
C ARG A 2 0.88 13.72 1.35
N ALA A 3 1.92 14.38 0.84
CA ALA A 3 1.79 15.42 -0.18
C ALA A 3 1.11 14.88 -1.45
N TYR A 4 1.63 13.78 -2.01
CA TYR A 4 1.05 13.10 -3.18
C TYR A 4 -0.45 12.81 -3.07
N ALA A 5 -0.89 12.32 -1.90
CA ALA A 5 -2.30 12.04 -1.63
C ALA A 5 -3.12 13.32 -1.44
N SER A 6 -2.58 14.31 -0.72
CA SER A 6 -3.23 15.60 -0.50
C SER A 6 -3.47 16.36 -1.81
N GLU A 7 -2.51 16.36 -2.73
CA GLU A 7 -2.65 16.91 -4.09
C GLU A 7 -3.77 16.25 -4.89
N ARG A 8 -4.14 15.02 -4.52
CA ARG A 8 -5.23 14.23 -5.12
C ARG A 8 -6.51 14.25 -4.29
N GLY A 9 -6.61 15.14 -3.31
CA GLY A 9 -7.80 15.32 -2.48
C GLY A 9 -7.94 14.31 -1.32
N VAL A 10 -6.89 13.55 -0.99
CA VAL A 10 -6.92 12.52 0.05
C VAL A 10 -6.05 12.88 1.23
N ALA A 11 -6.67 13.05 2.40
CA ALA A 11 -5.97 13.20 3.67
C ALA A 11 -5.65 11.82 4.26
N LEU A 12 -4.40 11.35 4.09
CA LEU A 12 -3.97 10.07 4.67
C LEU A 12 -3.79 10.15 6.19
N VAL A 13 -4.33 9.17 6.90
CA VAL A 13 -4.09 8.99 8.34
C VAL A 13 -3.10 7.85 8.55
N VAL A 14 -1.80 8.13 8.39
CA VAL A 14 -0.76 7.14 8.72
C VAL A 14 -0.74 6.88 10.22
N ARG A 15 -0.94 5.62 10.60
CA ARG A 15 -0.87 5.12 11.97
C ARG A 15 0.42 4.34 12.16
N ARG A 16 1.15 4.67 13.22
CA ARG A 16 2.34 3.93 13.67
C ARG A 16 1.95 2.98 14.78
N PHE A 17 2.54 1.80 14.78
CA PHE A 17 2.27 0.75 15.75
C PHE A 17 3.53 0.39 16.54
N PRO A 18 3.40 -0.05 17.81
CA PRO A 18 4.55 -0.45 18.64
C PRO A 18 5.25 -1.71 18.12
N ALA A 19 4.54 -2.61 17.44
CA ALA A 19 5.11 -3.78 16.79
C ALA A 19 5.31 -3.57 15.28
N THR A 20 6.04 -4.49 14.64
CA THR A 20 6.26 -4.44 13.19
C THR A 20 4.96 -4.67 12.42
N THR A 21 4.81 -3.97 11.30
CA THR A 21 3.73 -4.20 10.32
C THR A 21 4.30 -4.66 8.97
N ARG A 22 5.47 -5.32 8.98
CA ARG A 22 6.19 -5.70 7.75
C ARG A 22 5.50 -6.83 6.97
N THR A 23 4.92 -7.81 7.66
CA THR A 23 4.13 -8.87 7.02
C THR A 23 2.64 -8.56 7.14
N ALA A 24 1.82 -9.14 6.24
CA ALA A 24 0.38 -8.97 6.34
C ALA A 24 -0.20 -9.59 7.62
N GLN A 25 0.37 -10.72 8.06
CA GLN A 25 -0.02 -11.36 9.32
C GLN A 25 0.30 -10.48 10.53
N ASP A 26 1.48 -9.85 10.57
CA ASP A 26 1.86 -8.96 11.67
C ASP A 26 1.01 -7.70 11.67
N ALA A 27 0.81 -7.08 10.49
CA ALA A 27 -0.06 -5.92 10.35
C ALA A 27 -1.50 -6.23 10.77
N ALA A 28 -2.08 -7.34 10.30
CA ALA A 28 -3.44 -7.74 10.66
C ALA A 28 -3.61 -7.93 12.17
N ARG A 29 -2.65 -8.63 12.81
CA ARG A 29 -2.63 -8.84 14.26
C ARG A 29 -2.60 -7.52 15.03
N GLU A 30 -1.69 -6.63 14.63
CA GLU A 30 -1.42 -5.38 15.33
C GLU A 30 -2.55 -4.35 15.14
N ILE A 31 -3.18 -4.34 13.98
CA ILE A 31 -4.32 -3.46 13.66
C ILE A 31 -5.64 -3.99 14.25
N GLY A 32 -5.73 -5.31 14.51
CA GLY A 32 -6.98 -5.97 14.90
C GLY A 32 -7.94 -6.18 13.73
N THR A 33 -7.40 -6.53 12.55
CA THR A 33 -8.15 -6.77 11.31
C THR A 33 -7.79 -8.12 10.70
N THR A 34 -8.32 -8.44 9.53
CA THR A 34 -8.01 -9.69 8.81
C THR A 34 -6.93 -9.49 7.74
N VAL A 35 -6.26 -10.57 7.34
CA VAL A 35 -5.14 -10.52 6.37
C VAL A 35 -5.61 -10.04 5.00
N GLU A 36 -6.85 -10.36 4.62
CA GLU A 36 -7.48 -9.96 3.35
C GLU A 36 -7.60 -8.44 3.23
N ARG A 37 -7.68 -7.73 4.37
CA ARG A 37 -7.71 -6.26 4.42
C ARG A 37 -6.32 -5.62 4.39
N ILE A 38 -5.24 -6.40 4.34
CA ILE A 38 -3.87 -5.87 4.25
C ILE A 38 -3.37 -5.90 2.81
N VAL A 39 -3.12 -4.71 2.25
CA VAL A 39 -2.58 -4.55 0.91
C VAL A 39 -1.08 -4.85 0.91
N LYS A 40 -0.69 -5.78 0.03
CA LYS A 40 0.72 -6.06 -0.28
C LYS A 40 1.07 -5.51 -1.66
N SER A 41 2.10 -4.67 -1.70
CA SER A 41 2.70 -4.26 -2.98
C SER A 41 3.66 -5.34 -3.45
N LEU A 42 3.34 -5.99 -4.56
CA LEU A 42 4.24 -6.92 -5.26
C LEU A 42 5.03 -6.15 -6.31
N VAL A 43 6.36 -6.27 -6.26
CA VAL A 43 7.26 -5.65 -7.24
C VAL A 43 8.04 -6.78 -7.90
N PHE A 44 7.81 -7.00 -9.20
CA PHE A 44 8.51 -8.02 -9.98
C PHE A 44 9.87 -7.50 -10.45
N ALA A 45 10.80 -7.40 -9.51
CA ALA A 45 12.14 -6.89 -9.73
C ALA A 45 13.10 -7.45 -8.68
N THR A 46 14.41 -7.27 -8.90
CA THR A 46 15.40 -7.46 -7.83
C THR A 46 15.19 -6.43 -6.71
N ALA A 47 15.76 -6.67 -5.53
CA ALA A 47 15.69 -5.72 -4.42
C ALA A 47 16.31 -4.36 -4.73
N GLU A 48 17.38 -4.35 -5.53
CA GLU A 48 18.04 -3.12 -5.96
C GLU A 48 17.15 -2.34 -6.95
N GLU A 49 16.57 -3.01 -7.94
CA GLU A 49 15.63 -2.40 -8.88
C GLU A 49 14.36 -1.89 -8.20
N ALA A 50 13.77 -2.68 -7.30
CA ALA A 50 12.60 -2.28 -6.53
C ALA A 50 12.87 -1.00 -5.74
N LYS A 51 14.04 -0.90 -5.08
CA LYS A 51 14.45 0.32 -4.37
C LYS A 51 14.68 1.48 -5.33
N ARG A 52 15.29 1.24 -6.49
CA ARG A 52 15.56 2.26 -7.51
C ARG A 52 14.28 2.85 -8.10
N TRP A 53 13.31 2.01 -8.46
CA TRP A 53 12.05 2.43 -9.10
C TRP A 53 11.06 3.00 -8.08
N THR A 54 10.91 2.35 -6.93
CA THR A 54 9.90 2.76 -5.95
C THR A 54 10.44 3.82 -4.99
N GLY A 55 11.74 3.83 -4.70
CA GLY A 55 12.34 4.61 -3.62
C GLY A 55 12.24 3.95 -2.24
N TYR A 56 11.63 2.76 -2.13
CA TYR A 56 11.38 2.09 -0.85
C TYR A 56 12.00 0.69 -0.80
N ALA A 57 12.32 0.22 0.40
CA ALA A 57 12.77 -1.15 0.60
C ALA A 57 11.61 -2.16 0.46
N ILE A 58 11.95 -3.38 0.02
CA ILE A 58 10.99 -4.50 -0.02
C ILE A 58 10.31 -4.68 1.34
N GLY A 59 9.00 -4.97 1.30
CA GLY A 59 8.17 -5.11 2.50
C GLY A 59 7.67 -3.81 3.10
N GLY A 60 8.09 -2.65 2.56
CA GLY A 60 7.57 -1.33 2.92
C GLY A 60 7.07 -0.52 1.73
N VAL A 61 7.09 -1.07 0.52
CA VAL A 61 6.72 -0.36 -0.71
C VAL A 61 5.25 0.08 -0.64
N PRO A 62 4.96 1.38 -0.64
CA PRO A 62 3.59 1.87 -0.68
C PRO A 62 2.97 1.69 -2.07
N PRO A 63 1.64 1.73 -2.20
CA PRO A 63 0.96 1.53 -3.48
C PRO A 63 1.05 2.73 -4.45
N PHE A 64 1.65 3.84 -4.03
CA PHE A 64 1.82 5.06 -4.84
C PHE A 64 2.96 5.94 -4.28
N ALA A 65 3.21 7.08 -4.92
CA ALA A 65 4.31 8.00 -4.59
C ALA A 65 5.69 7.32 -4.70
N HIS A 66 5.88 6.58 -5.79
CA HIS A 66 7.13 5.94 -6.18
C HIS A 66 8.13 6.97 -6.74
N ALA A 67 9.41 6.62 -6.78
CA ALA A 67 10.48 7.47 -7.30
C ALA A 67 10.43 7.65 -8.82
N THR A 68 9.90 6.65 -9.53
CA THR A 68 9.61 6.67 -10.96
C THR A 68 8.13 6.37 -11.20
N GLU A 69 7.64 6.65 -12.41
CA GLU A 69 6.32 6.15 -12.81
C GLU A 69 6.36 4.62 -12.96
N CYS A 70 5.54 3.93 -12.17
CA CYS A 70 5.37 2.48 -12.22
C CYS A 70 3.94 2.18 -12.67
N ALA A 71 3.78 1.23 -13.59
CA ALA A 71 2.47 0.67 -13.87
C ALA A 71 1.97 -0.07 -12.62
N VAL A 72 0.85 0.38 -12.05
CA VAL A 72 0.24 -0.24 -10.87
C VAL A 72 -1.00 -1.01 -11.31
N VAL A 73 -1.12 -2.25 -10.85
CA VAL A 73 -2.32 -3.06 -11.01
C VAL A 73 -2.92 -3.30 -9.63
N CYS A 74 -4.22 -3.08 -9.50
CA CYS A 74 -4.98 -3.33 -8.28
C CYS A 74 -5.87 -4.55 -8.50
N ASP A 75 -5.78 -5.54 -7.61
CA ASP A 75 -6.67 -6.69 -7.66
C ASP A 75 -8.12 -6.26 -7.39
N ARG A 76 -9.05 -6.67 -8.28
CA ARG A 76 -10.47 -6.32 -8.16
C ARG A 76 -11.11 -6.83 -6.88
N GLY A 77 -10.66 -7.96 -6.34
CA GLY A 77 -11.13 -8.51 -5.07
C GLY A 77 -10.96 -7.55 -3.90
N LEU A 78 -9.98 -6.64 -3.94
CA LEU A 78 -9.83 -5.59 -2.91
C LEU A 78 -11.05 -4.67 -2.85
N LEU A 79 -11.77 -4.47 -3.96
CA LEU A 79 -12.95 -3.59 -4.02
C LEU A 79 -14.16 -4.16 -3.25
N ALA A 80 -14.11 -5.42 -2.81
CA ALA A 80 -15.15 -6.00 -1.96
C ALA A 80 -15.07 -5.57 -0.48
N HIS A 81 -14.04 -4.81 -0.10
CA HIS A 81 -13.86 -4.29 1.25
C HIS A 81 -14.20 -2.79 1.33
N ASP A 82 -14.78 -2.36 2.45
CA ASP A 82 -15.01 -0.92 2.70
C ASP A 82 -13.71 -0.17 3.05
N GLU A 83 -12.77 -0.88 3.67
CA GLU A 83 -11.48 -0.35 4.13
C GLU A 83 -10.39 -1.42 4.00
N VAL A 84 -9.23 -1.00 3.51
CA VAL A 84 -7.99 -1.78 3.49
C VAL A 84 -6.83 -0.96 4.07
N TRP A 85 -5.76 -1.66 4.43
CA TRP A 85 -4.59 -1.09 5.07
C TRP A 85 -3.35 -1.28 4.21
N ALA A 86 -2.66 -0.19 3.87
CA ALA A 86 -1.50 -0.21 2.99
C ALA A 86 -0.23 0.28 3.68
N ALA A 87 0.92 -0.21 3.20
CA ALA A 87 2.24 0.19 3.70
C ALA A 87 2.48 1.68 3.49
N SER A 88 3.04 2.35 4.52
CA SER A 88 3.30 3.79 4.45
C SER A 88 4.71 4.17 3.96
N GLY A 89 5.52 3.21 3.50
CA GLY A 89 6.97 3.42 3.29
C GLY A 89 7.83 3.22 4.55
N LEU A 90 7.20 3.00 5.71
CA LEU A 90 7.87 2.81 7.01
C LEU A 90 7.62 1.39 7.53
N PRO A 91 8.56 0.80 8.30
CA PRO A 91 8.49 -0.60 8.71
C PRO A 91 7.43 -0.91 9.79
N ASP A 92 6.93 0.12 10.46
CA ASP A 92 6.01 0.07 11.60
C ASP A 92 4.84 1.04 11.45
N ALA A 93 4.55 1.48 10.21
CA ALA A 93 3.43 2.36 9.94
C ALA A 93 2.69 2.01 8.65
N VAL A 94 1.36 2.09 8.73
CA VAL A 94 0.41 1.80 7.67
C VAL A 94 -0.69 2.86 7.68
N PHE A 95 -1.55 2.89 6.66
CA PHE A 95 -2.72 3.77 6.66
C PHE A 95 -3.96 3.02 6.18
N PRO A 96 -5.13 3.30 6.77
CA PRO A 96 -6.40 2.85 6.24
C PRO A 96 -6.79 3.69 5.02
N ILE A 97 -7.45 3.06 4.05
CA ILE A 97 -8.01 3.72 2.87
C ILE A 97 -9.12 2.86 2.26
N ALA A 98 -10.13 3.50 1.65
CA ALA A 98 -11.11 2.80 0.83
C ALA A 98 -10.41 2.24 -0.44
N PRO A 99 -10.61 0.98 -0.82
CA PRO A 99 -9.96 0.37 -2.00
C PRO A 99 -10.18 1.15 -3.31
N ALA A 100 -11.37 1.69 -3.52
CA ALA A 100 -11.67 2.52 -4.68
C ALA A 100 -10.82 3.80 -4.71
N GLU A 101 -10.60 4.41 -3.55
CA GLU A 101 -9.77 5.59 -3.43
C GLU A 101 -8.29 5.26 -3.60
N LEU A 102 -7.85 4.13 -3.05
CA LEU A 102 -6.50 3.61 -3.24
C LEU A 102 -6.18 3.41 -4.72
N ALA A 103 -7.07 2.76 -5.47
CA ALA A 103 -6.92 2.54 -6.90
C ALA A 103 -6.90 3.87 -7.68
N ARG A 104 -7.80 4.80 -7.33
CA ARG A 104 -7.88 6.13 -7.97
C ARG A 104 -6.59 6.93 -7.78
N ILE A 105 -6.08 7.04 -6.55
CA ILE A 105 -4.91 7.88 -6.30
C ILE A 105 -3.60 7.25 -6.77
N SER A 106 -3.51 5.92 -6.81
CA SER A 106 -2.34 5.22 -7.36
C SER A 106 -2.30 5.23 -8.89
N GLY A 107 -3.40 5.59 -9.56
CA GLY A 107 -3.52 5.45 -11.01
C GLY A 107 -3.54 3.99 -11.46
N ALA A 108 -3.97 3.08 -10.58
CA ALA A 108 -3.93 1.66 -10.86
C ALA A 108 -4.99 1.23 -11.88
N THR A 109 -4.61 0.29 -12.74
CA THR A 109 -5.56 -0.49 -13.53
C THR A 109 -6.16 -1.58 -12.64
N VAL A 110 -7.48 -1.65 -12.54
CA VAL A 110 -8.18 -2.69 -11.78
C VAL A 110 -8.34 -3.95 -12.65
N ALA A 111 -7.82 -5.09 -12.20
CA ALA A 111 -7.88 -6.37 -12.90
C ALA A 111 -8.06 -7.54 -11.93
N ASP A 112 -8.51 -8.68 -12.41
CA ASP A 112 -8.51 -9.93 -11.63
C ASP A 112 -7.12 -10.56 -11.76
N ILE A 113 -6.35 -10.61 -10.67
CA ILE A 113 -4.96 -11.10 -10.70
C ILE A 113 -4.66 -12.17 -9.63
N THR A 114 -5.67 -12.60 -8.87
CA THR A 114 -5.64 -13.74 -7.94
C THR A 114 -6.51 -14.90 -8.41
#